data_AF-A0AAP0KX98-F1
#
_entry.id   AF-A0AAP0KX98-F1
#
_cell.length_a   1.000
_cell.length_b   1.000
_cell.length_c   1.000
_cell.angle_alpha   90.00
_cell.angle_beta   90.00
_cell.angle_gamma   90.00
#
_symmetry.space_group_name_H-M   'P 1'
#
loop_
_entity.id
_entity.type
_entity.pdbx_description
1 polymer ?
#
loop_
_entity_poly.entity_id
_entity_poly.type
_entity_poly.pdbx_seq_one_letter_code
_entity_poly.pdbx_strand_id
1 'polypeptide(L)'
;MRGYEVLSSRVGSIEEAKKLILSYKPGEWIDKVGSMRTKDYDVPKTVSLVLIGPRGSGKSTLVNRISRILDTEKMMLDRAQVSYNSSSEDGTCFLQEYKVPRGSNSICLYDTRSLSESSSENFEMIKRWMEKGVRHGEAVFRDSDNASMRKSIICRAWQAGFCFCEPRRVNFVIFVINGISVLKSIDGVDDAQSMRLLAETFRCPYLSFKDNKPVVVITHGDLLSQSDRARVRIHLGESLGIPPATQIFDIPDNCDLETEVSALDMLRYSLMRAERNLRQKNFWSSDKVLVLLILILICVLLIPLWKVSPGLDKRIQYMHRNIVNHIKCSSWSPRRDSCTLDIDWRKIRHIWSG
;
A
#
# COMPACT_ATOMS: atom_id res chain seq x y z
N MET A 1 -7.92 -28.93 34.17
CA MET A 1 -6.50 -28.80 33.75
C MET A 1 -6.36 -28.64 32.23
N ARG A 2 -6.88 -29.56 31.39
CA ARG A 2 -6.76 -29.49 29.92
C ARG A 2 -7.30 -28.20 29.25
N GLY A 3 -8.37 -27.59 29.78
CA GLY A 3 -8.90 -26.32 29.25
C GLY A 3 -8.07 -25.08 29.60
N TYR A 4 -7.40 -25.08 30.75
CA TYR A 4 -6.54 -23.96 31.19
C TYR A 4 -5.24 -23.90 30.38
N GLU A 5 -4.66 -25.05 30.04
CA GLU A 5 -3.45 -25.12 29.21
C GLU A 5 -3.71 -24.67 27.77
N VAL A 6 -4.85 -25.07 27.18
CA VAL A 6 -5.25 -24.65 25.82
C VAL A 6 -5.56 -23.14 25.77
N LEU A 7 -6.18 -22.59 26.80
CA LEU A 7 -6.41 -21.15 26.91
C LEU A 7 -5.07 -20.40 27.10
N SER A 8 -4.19 -20.90 27.96
CA SER A 8 -2.87 -20.30 28.19
C SER A 8 -1.99 -20.33 26.95
N SER A 9 -2.04 -21.40 26.13
CA SER A 9 -1.28 -21.47 24.88
C SER A 9 -1.85 -20.55 23.80
N ARG A 10 -3.19 -20.42 23.73
CA ARG A 10 -3.87 -19.50 22.80
C ARG A 10 -3.60 -18.04 23.15
N VAL A 11 -3.66 -17.71 24.44
CA VAL A 11 -3.29 -16.39 24.94
C VAL A 11 -1.83 -16.11 24.60
N GLY A 12 -0.87 -16.98 24.94
CA GLY A 12 0.53 -16.82 24.50
C GLY A 12 0.64 -16.45 23.02
N SER A 13 0.02 -17.26 22.14
CA SER A 13 0.03 -17.03 20.69
C SER A 13 -0.53 -15.67 20.26
N ILE A 14 -1.51 -15.11 20.98
CA ILE A 14 -2.08 -13.77 20.70
C ILE A 14 -1.08 -12.70 21.09
N GLU A 15 -0.47 -12.80 22.26
CA GLU A 15 0.55 -11.87 22.73
C GLU A 15 1.75 -11.83 21.78
N GLU A 16 2.16 -12.99 21.26
CA GLU A 16 3.20 -13.07 20.24
C GLU A 16 2.79 -12.43 18.91
N ALA A 17 1.56 -12.68 18.43
CA ALA A 17 1.03 -12.06 17.22
C ALA A 17 0.92 -10.54 17.37
N LYS A 18 0.43 -10.06 18.52
CA LYS A 18 0.37 -8.65 18.87
C LYS A 18 1.76 -8.03 18.90
N LYS A 19 2.71 -8.65 19.61
CA LYS A 19 4.11 -8.20 19.68
C LYS A 19 4.74 -8.11 18.28
N LEU A 20 4.47 -9.08 17.41
CA LEU A 20 4.93 -9.08 16.03
C LEU A 20 4.44 -7.83 15.29
N ILE A 21 3.14 -7.53 15.34
CA ILE A 21 2.54 -6.34 14.70
C ILE A 21 3.07 -5.04 15.32
N LEU A 22 3.23 -4.97 16.65
CA LEU A 22 3.74 -3.79 17.34
C LEU A 22 5.21 -3.50 17.00
N SER A 23 6.00 -4.56 16.78
CA SER A 23 7.42 -4.45 16.41
C SER A 23 7.67 -4.22 14.92
N TYR A 24 6.63 -4.31 14.09
CA TYR A 24 6.73 -4.23 12.63
C TYR A 24 7.33 -2.90 12.16
N LYS A 25 8.29 -3.00 11.22
CA LYS A 25 8.78 -1.87 10.44
C LYS A 25 8.66 -2.13 8.94
N PRO A 26 8.26 -1.13 8.15
CA PRO A 26 8.23 -1.24 6.70
C PRO A 26 9.56 -1.73 6.11
N GLY A 27 9.50 -2.72 5.22
CA GLY A 27 10.63 -3.33 4.53
C GLY A 27 11.25 -4.53 5.25
N GLU A 28 10.86 -4.84 6.49
CA GLU A 28 11.41 -5.98 7.24
C GLU A 28 10.86 -7.33 6.78
N TRP A 29 9.62 -7.36 6.27
CA TRP A 29 8.93 -8.60 5.87
C TRP A 29 8.98 -8.85 4.36
N ILE A 30 9.90 -8.20 3.65
CA ILE A 30 10.13 -8.47 2.22
C ILE A 30 10.71 -9.87 2.06
N ASP A 31 10.06 -10.69 1.25
CA ASP A 31 10.57 -12.00 0.87
C ASP A 31 11.90 -11.84 0.11
N LYS A 32 12.99 -12.41 0.64
CA LYS A 32 14.34 -12.37 0.03
C LYS A 32 14.46 -13.34 -1.13
N VAL A 33 13.55 -13.25 -2.09
CA VAL A 33 13.52 -14.12 -3.28
C VAL A 33 14.40 -13.51 -4.36
N GLY A 34 15.30 -14.32 -4.95
CA GLY A 34 16.11 -13.94 -6.10
C GLY A 34 17.09 -12.78 -5.86
N SER A 35 18.09 -12.96 -4.99
CA SER A 35 19.19 -11.99 -4.71
C SER A 35 18.77 -10.56 -4.32
N MET A 36 17.47 -10.26 -4.24
CA MET A 36 16.92 -8.95 -3.93
C MET A 36 17.01 -8.67 -2.44
N ARG A 37 17.40 -7.43 -2.12
CA ARG A 37 17.52 -6.91 -0.77
C ARG A 37 16.51 -5.79 -0.57
N THR A 38 16.16 -5.49 0.68
CA THR A 38 15.27 -4.37 1.05
C THR A 38 15.66 -3.05 0.39
N LYS A 39 16.97 -2.79 0.21
CA LYS A 39 17.48 -1.57 -0.43
C LYS A 39 17.04 -1.42 -1.90
N ASP A 40 16.71 -2.52 -2.56
CA ASP A 40 16.29 -2.57 -3.97
C ASP A 40 14.80 -2.20 -4.13
N TYR A 41 14.08 -1.97 -3.02
CA TYR A 41 12.69 -1.55 -3.01
C TYR A 41 12.52 -0.10 -2.54
N ASP A 42 11.49 0.55 -3.04
CA ASP A 42 10.98 1.83 -2.56
C ASP A 42 10.11 1.57 -1.33
N VAL A 43 10.75 1.49 -0.17
CA VAL A 43 10.13 1.21 1.12
C VAL A 43 9.57 2.52 1.70
N PRO A 44 8.25 2.61 1.96
CA PRO A 44 7.66 3.81 2.55
C PRO A 44 8.05 3.94 4.02
N LYS A 45 8.01 5.16 4.55
CA LYS A 45 8.17 5.40 6.00
C LYS A 45 7.02 4.78 6.83
N THR A 46 5.82 4.72 6.24
CA THR A 46 4.59 4.21 6.85
C THR A 46 3.83 3.41 5.81
N VAL A 47 3.45 2.18 6.12
CA VAL A 47 2.55 1.39 5.27
C VAL A 47 1.13 1.87 5.46
N SER A 48 0.49 2.24 4.36
CA SER A 48 -0.86 2.78 4.32
C SER A 48 -1.83 1.72 3.83
N LEU A 49 -2.74 1.29 4.72
CA LEU A 49 -3.82 0.36 4.42
C LEU A 49 -5.12 1.16 4.29
N VAL A 50 -5.86 0.97 3.20
CA VAL A 50 -7.11 1.71 2.96
C VAL A 50 -8.31 0.78 3.16
N LEU A 51 -9.28 1.22 3.96
CA LEU A 51 -10.52 0.48 4.20
C LEU A 51 -11.58 0.94 3.20
N ILE A 52 -12.04 0.06 2.33
CA ILE A 52 -13.07 0.36 1.31
C ILE A 52 -14.29 -0.51 1.57
N GLY A 53 -15.49 0.03 1.41
CA GLY A 53 -16.71 -0.78 1.55
C GLY A 53 -17.99 0.04 1.52
N PRO A 54 -19.16 -0.62 1.35
CA PRO A 54 -20.48 0.02 1.30
C PRO A 54 -20.81 0.85 2.55
N ARG A 55 -21.89 1.63 2.48
CA ARG A 55 -22.40 2.36 3.65
C ARG A 55 -22.83 1.35 4.72
N GLY A 56 -22.54 1.63 5.98
CA GLY A 56 -22.90 0.73 7.09
C GLY A 56 -22.08 -0.57 7.14
N SER A 57 -20.98 -0.68 6.40
CA SER A 57 -20.07 -1.85 6.46
C SER A 57 -19.23 -1.94 7.75
N GLY A 58 -19.24 -0.94 8.62
CA GLY A 58 -18.48 -0.98 9.88
C GLY A 58 -16.99 -0.65 9.74
N LYS A 59 -16.56 0.08 8.69
CA LYS A 59 -15.16 0.52 8.50
C LYS A 59 -14.59 1.26 9.72
N SER A 60 -15.28 2.31 10.17
CA SER A 60 -14.88 3.12 11.33
C SER A 60 -14.83 2.29 12.62
N THR A 61 -15.79 1.37 12.80
CA THR A 61 -15.81 0.42 13.92
C THR A 61 -14.60 -0.51 13.88
N LEU A 62 -14.24 -1.03 12.70
CA LEU A 62 -13.05 -1.86 12.51
C LEU A 62 -11.76 -1.11 12.86
N VAL A 63 -11.65 0.18 12.52
CA VAL A 63 -10.51 1.02 12.92
C VAL A 63 -10.40 1.14 14.44
N ASN A 64 -11.50 1.44 15.12
CA ASN A 64 -11.52 1.54 16.59
C ASN A 64 -11.13 0.21 17.24
N ARG A 65 -11.67 -0.90 16.71
CA ARG A 65 -11.36 -2.26 17.15
C ARG A 65 -9.89 -2.60 17.02
N ILE A 66 -9.30 -2.39 15.84
CA ILE A 66 -7.87 -2.60 15.63
C ILE A 66 -7.04 -1.74 16.58
N SER A 67 -7.44 -0.49 16.80
CA SER A 67 -6.77 0.40 17.74
C SER A 67 -6.81 -0.15 19.17
N ARG A 68 -7.97 -0.60 19.65
CA ARG A 68 -8.13 -1.20 20.99
C ARG A 68 -7.32 -2.48 21.17
N ILE A 69 -7.22 -3.31 20.13
CA ILE A 69 -6.44 -4.55 20.16
C ILE A 69 -4.94 -4.25 20.30
N LEU A 70 -4.44 -3.24 19.59
CA LEU A 70 -3.00 -2.95 19.55
C LEU A 70 -2.53 -1.97 20.61
N ASP A 71 -3.34 -1.00 21.01
CA ASP A 71 -3.00 -0.05 22.05
C ASP A 71 -2.93 -0.75 23.43
N THR A 72 -1.91 -0.42 24.22
CA THR A 72 -1.67 -1.04 25.54
C THR A 72 -2.63 -0.52 26.61
N GLU A 73 -3.19 0.67 26.40
CA GLU A 73 -4.11 1.33 27.32
C GLU A 73 -5.56 0.99 26.98
N LYS A 74 -6.13 0.00 27.69
CA LYS A 74 -7.53 -0.46 27.53
C LYS A 74 -8.60 0.64 27.68
N MET A 75 -8.22 1.83 28.16
CA MET A 75 -9.12 2.96 28.47
C MET A 75 -9.12 4.05 27.39
N MET A 76 -8.47 3.83 26.25
CA MET A 76 -8.43 4.86 25.20
C MET A 76 -9.77 4.99 24.47
N LEU A 77 -10.26 6.22 24.38
CA LEU A 77 -11.48 6.57 23.65
C LEU A 77 -11.37 6.23 22.16
N ASP A 78 -12.51 5.87 21.58
CA ASP A 78 -12.67 5.67 20.15
C ASP A 78 -12.24 6.92 19.36
N ARG A 79 -11.52 6.68 18.26
CA ARG A 79 -10.95 7.76 17.43
C ARG A 79 -11.74 7.97 16.17
N ALA A 80 -12.21 6.88 15.58
CA ALA A 80 -13.01 6.91 14.38
C ALA A 80 -14.46 7.19 14.76
N GLN A 81 -15.04 8.21 14.13
CA GLN A 81 -16.42 8.57 14.35
C GLN A 81 -17.34 7.50 13.77
N VAL A 82 -18.08 6.80 14.64
CA VAL A 82 -19.11 5.85 14.23
C VAL A 82 -20.46 6.57 14.19
N SER A 83 -21.08 6.65 13.01
CA SER A 83 -22.43 7.20 12.87
C SER A 83 -23.47 6.10 13.11
N TYR A 84 -24.20 6.18 14.21
CA TYR A 84 -25.30 5.24 14.52
C TYR A 84 -26.64 5.62 13.86
N ASN A 85 -26.75 6.83 13.29
CA ASN A 85 -27.97 7.31 12.66
C ASN A 85 -27.95 7.03 11.15
N SER A 86 -28.91 6.22 10.68
CA SER A 86 -29.17 6.03 9.23
C SER A 86 -29.63 7.32 8.53
N SER A 87 -30.20 8.26 9.30
CA SER A 87 -30.77 9.53 8.84
C SER A 87 -29.77 10.67 8.66
N SER A 88 -28.56 10.59 9.20
CA SER A 88 -27.53 11.58 8.87
C SER A 88 -27.04 11.31 7.44
N GLU A 89 -27.55 12.06 6.47
CA GLU A 89 -27.15 12.02 5.06
C GLU A 89 -25.61 12.13 4.89
N ASP A 90 -24.94 12.78 5.84
CA ASP A 90 -23.52 13.09 5.84
C ASP A 90 -22.65 12.00 6.50
N GLY A 91 -22.61 10.78 5.94
CA GLY A 91 -21.62 9.76 6.35
C GLY A 91 -20.16 10.25 6.28
N THR A 92 -19.16 9.38 6.46
CA THR A 92 -17.74 9.77 6.33
C THR A 92 -17.47 10.48 4.99
N CYS A 93 -17.27 11.80 4.99
CA CYS A 93 -17.01 12.59 3.76
C CYS A 93 -15.53 12.94 3.58
N PHE A 94 -14.71 12.63 4.58
CA PHE A 94 -13.29 12.95 4.63
C PHE A 94 -12.48 11.67 4.83
N LEU A 95 -11.36 11.55 4.12
CA LEU A 95 -10.39 10.50 4.38
C LEU A 95 -9.73 10.75 5.74
N GLN A 96 -9.76 9.77 6.64
CA GLN A 96 -9.17 9.92 7.97
C GLN A 96 -8.02 8.92 8.17
N GLU A 97 -6.84 9.44 8.51
CA GLU A 97 -5.64 8.64 8.79
C GLU A 97 -5.58 8.31 10.27
N TYR A 98 -5.49 7.03 10.58
CA TYR A 98 -5.29 6.52 11.93
C TYR A 98 -3.98 5.76 11.97
N LYS A 99 -2.99 6.33 12.65
CA LYS A 99 -1.76 5.63 13.01
C LYS A 99 -2.08 4.54 14.04
N VAL A 100 -1.62 3.33 13.77
CA VAL A 100 -1.89 2.15 14.60
C VAL A 100 -0.58 1.35 14.78
N PRO A 101 -0.16 1.06 16.02
CA PRO A 101 -0.69 1.58 17.29
C PRO A 101 -0.47 3.10 17.39
N ARG A 102 -1.09 3.75 18.39
CA ARG A 102 -0.91 5.19 18.61
C ARG A 102 0.55 5.56 18.82
N GLY A 103 0.95 6.71 18.28
CA GLY A 103 2.33 7.18 18.33
C GLY A 103 3.29 6.45 17.40
N SER A 104 2.89 5.31 16.80
CA SER A 104 3.70 4.62 15.81
C SER A 104 3.63 5.31 14.44
N ASN A 105 4.72 5.21 13.69
CA ASN A 105 4.80 5.66 12.32
C ASN A 105 4.93 4.51 11.32
N SER A 106 4.81 3.24 11.74
CA SER A 106 4.98 2.08 10.85
C SER A 106 3.75 1.76 10.03
N ILE A 107 2.55 1.86 10.61
CA ILE A 107 1.28 1.48 9.95
C ILE A 107 0.27 2.62 10.12
N CYS A 108 -0.47 2.93 9.07
CA CYS A 108 -1.69 3.72 9.17
C CYS A 108 -2.86 3.08 8.42
N LEU A 109 -4.04 3.23 9.00
CA LEU A 109 -5.32 2.85 8.43
C LEU A 109 -6.00 4.12 7.90
N TYR A 110 -6.52 4.07 6.69
CA TYR A 110 -7.36 5.11 6.13
C TYR A 110 -8.82 4.66 6.17
N ASP A 111 -9.62 5.34 7.00
CA ASP A 111 -11.07 5.22 6.94
C ASP A 111 -11.59 6.10 5.80
N THR A 112 -12.35 5.50 4.89
CA THR A 112 -12.81 6.18 3.68
C THR A 112 -14.29 6.49 3.72
N ARG A 113 -14.67 7.44 2.86
CA ARG A 113 -16.06 7.53 2.41
C ARG A 113 -16.51 6.18 1.88
N SER A 114 -17.77 5.84 2.14
CA SER A 114 -18.36 4.59 1.69
C SER A 114 -18.34 4.48 0.16
N LEU A 115 -18.72 3.34 -0.39
CA LEU A 115 -19.03 3.24 -1.82
C LEU A 115 -20.33 4.01 -2.13
N SER A 116 -20.47 4.51 -3.35
CA SER A 116 -21.73 5.03 -3.88
C SER A 116 -22.47 3.93 -4.62
N GLU A 117 -23.74 4.17 -4.98
CA GLU A 117 -24.53 3.26 -5.81
C GLU A 117 -24.07 3.24 -7.28
N SER A 118 -23.15 4.14 -7.67
CA SER A 118 -22.62 4.25 -9.01
C SER A 118 -21.24 3.58 -9.12
N SER A 119 -21.14 2.54 -9.94
CA SER A 119 -19.88 1.84 -10.18
C SER A 119 -18.81 2.74 -10.81
N SER A 120 -19.19 3.70 -11.65
CA SER A 120 -18.27 4.64 -12.30
C SER A 120 -17.64 5.63 -11.30
N GLU A 121 -18.44 6.17 -10.38
CA GLU A 121 -17.93 7.04 -9.31
C GLU A 121 -16.98 6.28 -8.40
N ASN A 122 -17.33 5.05 -8.02
CA ASN A 122 -16.48 4.18 -7.21
C ASN A 122 -15.15 3.91 -7.92
N PHE A 123 -15.20 3.63 -9.23
CA PHE A 123 -14.01 3.39 -10.04
C PHE A 123 -13.07 4.59 -10.10
N GLU A 124 -13.60 5.78 -10.41
CA GLU A 124 -12.79 7.01 -10.48
C GLU A 124 -12.20 7.40 -9.11
N MET A 125 -12.98 7.23 -8.05
CA MET A 125 -12.51 7.43 -6.68
C MET A 125 -11.36 6.49 -6.32
N ILE A 126 -11.53 5.18 -6.57
CA ILE A 126 -10.50 4.17 -6.31
C ILE A 126 -9.25 4.44 -7.15
N LYS A 127 -9.42 4.68 -8.46
CA LYS A 127 -8.33 5.01 -9.37
C LYS A 127 -7.52 6.19 -8.84
N ARG A 128 -8.19 7.27 -8.44
CA ARG A 128 -7.55 8.45 -7.87
C ARG A 128 -6.72 8.11 -6.63
N TRP A 129 -7.26 7.35 -5.69
CA TRP A 129 -6.52 6.94 -4.49
C TRP A 129 -5.31 6.06 -4.80
N MET A 130 -5.44 5.13 -5.73
CA MET A 130 -4.38 4.20 -6.10
C MET A 130 -3.25 4.88 -6.90
N GLU A 131 -3.58 5.83 -7.76
CA GLU A 131 -2.61 6.55 -8.61
C GLU A 131 -1.97 7.74 -7.90
N LYS A 132 -2.77 8.54 -7.19
CA LYS A 132 -2.32 9.82 -6.58
C LYS A 132 -2.07 9.73 -5.08
N GLY A 133 -2.45 8.62 -4.45
CA GLY A 133 -2.40 8.45 -3.00
C GLY A 133 -3.62 9.02 -2.27
N VAL A 134 -3.62 8.84 -0.96
CA VAL A 134 -4.65 9.30 -0.02
C VAL A 134 -4.07 10.33 0.95
N ARG A 135 -4.88 11.29 1.38
CA ARG A 135 -4.47 12.33 2.32
C ARG A 135 -5.41 12.39 3.52
N HIS A 136 -4.85 12.58 4.71
CA HIS A 136 -5.66 12.87 5.89
C HIS A 136 -6.45 14.16 5.69
N GLY A 137 -7.74 14.12 6.00
CA GLY A 137 -8.66 15.23 5.87
C GLY A 137 -9.06 15.58 4.43
N GLU A 138 -8.67 14.80 3.42
CA GLU A 138 -9.12 15.04 2.04
C GLU A 138 -10.63 14.81 1.93
N ALA A 139 -11.35 15.85 1.49
CA ALA A 139 -12.75 15.76 1.14
C ALA A 139 -12.94 14.88 -0.11
N VAL A 140 -13.82 13.89 0.00
CA VAL A 140 -14.16 12.98 -1.09
C VAL A 140 -15.50 13.41 -1.66
N PHE A 141 -15.47 14.05 -2.82
CA PHE A 141 -16.68 14.47 -3.55
C PHE A 141 -17.15 13.38 -4.51
N ARG A 142 -18.46 13.30 -4.69
CA ARG A 142 -19.12 12.51 -5.73
C ARG A 142 -19.95 13.40 -6.63
N ASP A 143 -20.25 12.92 -7.81
CA ASP A 143 -21.12 13.66 -8.74
C ASP A 143 -22.58 13.57 -8.30
N SER A 144 -22.94 12.48 -7.61
CA SER A 144 -24.23 12.28 -6.95
C SER A 144 -24.46 13.18 -5.72
N ASP A 145 -23.43 13.90 -5.24
CA ASP A 145 -23.59 14.76 -4.06
C ASP A 145 -24.43 15.98 -4.39
N ASN A 146 -25.51 16.19 -3.64
CA ASN A 146 -26.34 17.37 -3.79
C ASN A 146 -25.57 18.66 -3.42
N ALA A 147 -26.04 19.80 -3.93
CA ALA A 147 -25.35 21.08 -3.77
C ALA A 147 -25.18 21.50 -2.30
N SER A 148 -26.14 21.18 -1.43
CA SER A 148 -26.08 21.47 0.01
C SER A 148 -25.01 20.64 0.71
N MET A 149 -24.90 19.34 0.41
CA MET A 149 -23.87 18.44 0.93
C MET A 149 -22.49 18.88 0.45
N ARG A 150 -22.33 19.21 -0.84
CA ARG A 150 -21.05 19.72 -1.37
C ARG A 150 -20.64 21.01 -0.64
N LYS A 151 -21.56 21.94 -0.43
CA LYS A 151 -21.31 23.18 0.33
C LYS A 151 -20.92 22.88 1.78
N SER A 152 -21.63 21.96 2.45
CA SER A 152 -21.31 21.50 3.81
C SER A 152 -19.90 20.92 3.91
N ILE A 153 -19.54 20.02 2.99
CA ILE A 153 -18.20 19.41 2.92
C ILE A 153 -17.13 20.48 2.71
N ILE A 154 -17.34 21.41 1.77
CA ILE A 154 -16.39 22.51 1.51
C ILE A 154 -16.22 23.37 2.78
N CYS A 155 -17.30 23.79 3.43
CA CYS A 155 -17.21 24.59 4.65
C CYS A 155 -16.44 23.87 5.77
N ARG A 156 -16.71 22.57 5.98
CA ARG A 156 -16.00 21.76 6.98
C ARG A 156 -14.51 21.58 6.63
N ALA A 157 -14.19 21.39 5.35
CA ALA A 157 -12.82 21.28 4.86
C ALA A 157 -12.02 22.57 5.16
N TRP A 158 -12.63 23.73 4.92
CA TRP A 158 -12.01 25.04 5.17
C TRP A 158 -11.76 25.27 6.66
N GLN A 159 -12.73 24.96 7.52
CA GLN A 159 -12.60 25.11 8.97
C GLN A 159 -11.49 24.25 9.56
N ALA A 160 -11.27 23.06 9.01
CA ALA A 160 -10.34 22.10 9.56
C ALA A 160 -8.90 22.23 9.02
N GLY A 161 -8.66 23.10 8.04
CA GLY A 161 -7.30 23.43 7.58
C GLY A 161 -6.50 22.25 6.98
N PHE A 162 -7.19 21.20 6.50
CA PHE A 162 -6.58 19.94 6.05
C PHE A 162 -5.70 20.03 4.77
N CYS A 163 -5.37 21.22 4.31
CA CYS A 163 -4.71 21.47 3.02
C CYS A 163 -3.20 21.13 2.96
N PHE A 164 -2.58 20.67 4.06
CA PHE A 164 -1.11 20.58 4.15
C PHE A 164 -0.53 19.16 4.28
N CYS A 165 -1.34 18.11 4.29
CA CYS A 165 -0.82 16.74 4.38
C CYS A 165 -0.31 16.23 3.01
N GLU A 166 0.91 15.70 3.00
CA GLU A 166 1.46 15.00 1.84
C GLU A 166 0.63 13.73 1.53
N PRO A 167 0.41 13.42 0.25
CA PRO A 167 -0.30 12.20 -0.14
C PRO A 167 0.54 10.97 0.20
N ARG A 168 -0.10 9.98 0.83
CA ARG A 168 0.49 8.66 1.02
C ARG A 168 0.03 7.72 -0.05
N ARG A 169 0.98 6.98 -0.62
CA ARG A 169 0.65 5.89 -1.54
C ARG A 169 -0.07 4.77 -0.79
N VAL A 170 -1.10 4.21 -1.41
CA VAL A 170 -1.80 3.03 -0.90
C VAL A 170 -0.94 1.79 -1.12
N ASN A 171 -0.68 1.03 -0.05
CA ASN A 171 0.14 -0.17 -0.10
C ASN A 171 -0.71 -1.45 -0.20
N PHE A 172 -1.88 -1.45 0.43
CA PHE A 172 -2.85 -2.54 0.34
C PHE A 172 -4.25 -2.07 0.72
N VAL A 173 -5.26 -2.86 0.33
CA VAL A 173 -6.67 -2.55 0.53
C VAL A 173 -7.32 -3.61 1.41
N ILE A 174 -8.11 -3.13 2.38
CA ILE A 174 -8.99 -3.94 3.21
C ILE A 174 -10.42 -3.66 2.76
N PHE A 175 -11.09 -4.67 2.23
CA PHE A 175 -12.43 -4.56 1.69
C PHE A 175 -13.45 -5.01 2.76
N VAL A 176 -14.20 -4.06 3.33
CA VAL A 176 -15.06 -4.27 4.49
C VAL A 176 -16.51 -4.44 4.06
N ILE A 177 -17.15 -5.52 4.51
CA ILE A 177 -18.49 -5.94 4.08
C ILE A 177 -19.36 -6.24 5.31
N ASN A 178 -20.62 -5.80 5.27
CA ASN A 178 -21.62 -6.18 6.27
C ASN A 178 -22.13 -7.61 5.99
N GLY A 179 -21.88 -8.55 6.90
CA GLY A 179 -22.29 -9.95 6.75
C GLY A 179 -23.81 -10.14 6.68
N ILE A 180 -24.59 -9.27 7.35
CA ILE A 180 -26.06 -9.33 7.33
C ILE A 180 -26.60 -9.00 5.95
N SER A 181 -26.07 -7.95 5.31
CA SER A 181 -26.45 -7.58 3.94
C SER A 181 -26.16 -8.70 2.95
N VAL A 182 -25.02 -9.37 3.11
CA VAL A 182 -24.70 -10.54 2.28
C VAL A 182 -25.67 -11.69 2.55
N LEU A 183 -25.98 -12.00 3.81
CA LEU A 183 -26.92 -13.07 4.13
C LEU A 183 -28.30 -12.82 3.51
N LYS A 184 -28.82 -11.60 3.63
CA LYS A 184 -30.09 -11.18 3.00
C LYS A 184 -30.06 -11.34 1.48
N SER A 185 -28.92 -11.05 0.85
CA SER A 185 -28.75 -11.24 -0.59
C SER A 185 -28.77 -12.72 -1.00
N ILE A 186 -28.20 -13.61 -0.17
CA ILE A 186 -28.22 -15.06 -0.39
C ILE A 186 -29.65 -15.59 -0.31
N ASP A 187 -30.44 -15.09 0.64
CA ASP A 187 -31.84 -15.47 0.85
C ASP A 187 -32.80 -14.84 -0.18
N GLY A 188 -32.29 -14.03 -1.12
CA GLY A 188 -33.07 -13.43 -2.20
C GLY A 188 -34.01 -12.32 -1.74
N VAL A 189 -33.79 -11.73 -0.56
CA VAL A 189 -34.78 -10.86 0.08
C VAL A 189 -34.80 -9.44 -0.48
N ASP A 190 -33.66 -8.76 -0.75
CA ASP A 190 -33.67 -7.43 -1.41
C ASP A 190 -32.28 -6.83 -1.74
N ASP A 191 -31.24 -7.62 -2.10
CA ASP A 191 -29.86 -7.08 -2.17
C ASP A 191 -29.00 -7.61 -3.35
N ALA A 192 -29.63 -8.16 -4.40
CA ALA A 192 -28.89 -8.67 -5.57
C ALA A 192 -28.10 -7.57 -6.29
N GLN A 193 -28.63 -6.34 -6.33
CA GLN A 193 -27.93 -5.19 -6.92
C GLN A 193 -26.73 -4.77 -6.06
N SER A 194 -26.89 -4.72 -4.74
CA SER A 194 -25.83 -4.40 -3.78
C SER A 194 -24.65 -5.37 -3.90
N MET A 195 -24.93 -6.68 -4.00
CA MET A 195 -23.89 -7.69 -4.20
C MET A 195 -23.23 -7.62 -5.57
N ARG A 196 -23.98 -7.30 -6.63
CA ARG A 196 -23.41 -7.07 -7.97
C ARG A 196 -22.44 -5.89 -7.96
N LEU A 197 -22.86 -4.75 -7.43
CA LEU A 197 -22.04 -3.55 -7.31
C LEU A 197 -20.79 -3.80 -6.46
N LEU A 198 -20.93 -4.58 -5.38
CA LEU A 198 -19.83 -5.01 -4.54
C LEU A 198 -18.82 -5.84 -5.33
N ALA A 199 -19.28 -6.86 -6.06
CA ALA A 199 -18.43 -7.72 -6.87
C ALA A 199 -17.76 -6.95 -8.02
N GLU A 200 -18.47 -6.03 -8.68
CA GLU A 200 -17.92 -5.14 -9.70
C GLU A 200 -16.82 -4.24 -9.14
N THR A 201 -17.08 -3.61 -7.98
CA THR A 201 -16.08 -2.77 -7.30
C THR A 201 -14.86 -3.59 -6.91
N PHE A 202 -15.04 -4.81 -6.37
CA PHE A 202 -13.93 -5.70 -6.02
C PHE A 202 -13.10 -6.14 -7.23
N ARG A 203 -13.73 -6.25 -8.41
CA ARG A 203 -13.08 -6.55 -9.69
C ARG A 203 -12.35 -5.36 -10.30
N CYS A 204 -12.45 -4.16 -9.72
CA CYS A 204 -11.71 -2.99 -10.16
C CYS A 204 -10.19 -3.31 -10.29
N PRO A 205 -9.59 -3.14 -11.47
CA PRO A 205 -8.18 -3.46 -11.70
C PRO A 205 -7.22 -2.72 -10.76
N TYR A 206 -7.57 -1.50 -10.36
CA TYR A 206 -6.77 -0.68 -9.46
C TYR A 206 -6.66 -1.24 -8.03
N LEU A 207 -7.61 -2.08 -7.61
CA LEU A 207 -7.56 -2.75 -6.30
C LEU A 207 -6.62 -3.96 -6.28
N SER A 208 -6.22 -4.45 -7.47
CA SER A 208 -5.35 -5.61 -7.60
C SER A 208 -3.91 -5.17 -7.72
N PHE A 209 -3.03 -5.70 -6.88
CA PHE A 209 -1.60 -5.47 -6.97
C PHE A 209 -0.93 -6.69 -7.61
N LYS A 210 -0.72 -6.63 -8.93
CA LYS A 210 -0.41 -7.82 -9.74
C LYS A 210 -1.55 -8.84 -9.55
N ASP A 211 -1.24 -10.04 -9.11
CA ASP A 211 -2.22 -11.09 -8.83
C ASP A 211 -2.81 -11.02 -7.41
N ASN A 212 -2.33 -10.11 -6.55
CA ASN A 212 -2.84 -9.99 -5.18
C ASN A 212 -4.14 -9.17 -5.15
N LYS A 213 -5.24 -9.85 -4.82
CA LYS A 213 -6.53 -9.22 -4.54
C LYS A 213 -6.61 -8.65 -3.12
N PRO A 214 -7.49 -7.68 -2.84
CA PRO A 214 -7.72 -7.15 -1.50
C PRO A 214 -8.12 -8.23 -0.49
N VAL A 215 -7.76 -8.04 0.78
CA VAL A 215 -8.35 -8.85 1.86
C VAL A 215 -9.80 -8.46 2.07
N VAL A 216 -10.66 -9.41 2.41
CA VAL A 216 -12.07 -9.14 2.73
C VAL A 216 -12.30 -9.32 4.23
N VAL A 217 -12.99 -8.35 4.84
CA VAL A 217 -13.40 -8.40 6.23
C VAL A 217 -14.92 -8.39 6.29
N ILE A 218 -15.49 -9.43 6.91
CA ILE A 218 -16.91 -9.51 7.25
C ILE A 218 -17.08 -8.90 8.64
N THR A 219 -17.96 -7.92 8.74
CA THR A 219 -18.36 -7.29 10.02
C THR A 219 -19.82 -7.65 10.32
N HIS A 220 -20.30 -7.27 11.52
CA HIS A 220 -21.65 -7.56 12.00
C HIS A 220 -21.96 -9.06 12.12
N GLY A 221 -20.91 -9.90 12.19
CA GLY A 221 -21.06 -11.35 12.39
C GLY A 221 -21.59 -11.73 13.77
N ASP A 222 -21.55 -10.82 14.74
CA ASP A 222 -22.15 -10.95 16.08
C ASP A 222 -23.68 -11.08 16.01
N LEU A 223 -24.29 -10.60 14.93
CA LEU A 223 -25.73 -10.71 14.67
C LEU A 223 -26.09 -11.96 13.85
N LEU A 224 -25.12 -12.83 13.56
CA LEU A 224 -25.28 -14.02 12.73
C LEU A 224 -24.95 -15.29 13.52
N SER A 225 -25.64 -16.39 13.20
CA SER A 225 -25.29 -17.71 13.71
C SER A 225 -23.95 -18.19 13.12
N GLN A 226 -23.26 -19.12 13.77
CA GLN A 226 -22.00 -19.68 13.23
C GLN A 226 -22.19 -20.31 11.84
N SER A 227 -23.34 -20.96 11.59
CA SER A 227 -23.68 -21.50 10.27
C SER A 227 -23.87 -20.42 9.22
N ASP A 228 -24.54 -19.31 9.58
CA ASP A 228 -24.74 -18.20 8.64
C ASP A 228 -23.44 -17.48 8.33
N ARG A 229 -22.58 -17.29 9.33
CA ARG A 229 -21.22 -16.75 9.16
C ARG A 229 -20.41 -17.59 8.16
N ALA A 230 -20.44 -18.91 8.31
CA ALA A 230 -19.78 -19.82 7.35
C ALA A 230 -20.39 -19.72 5.94
N ARG A 231 -21.71 -19.66 5.83
CA ARG A 231 -22.44 -19.53 4.57
C ARG A 231 -22.09 -18.24 3.84
N VAL A 232 -22.08 -17.11 4.55
CA VAL A 232 -21.66 -15.79 4.04
C VAL A 232 -20.22 -15.84 3.55
N ARG A 233 -19.31 -16.44 4.32
CA ARG A 233 -17.89 -16.54 3.96
C ARG A 233 -17.67 -17.34 2.67
N ILE A 234 -18.36 -18.48 2.54
CA ILE A 234 -18.29 -19.32 1.33
C ILE A 234 -18.84 -18.57 0.13
N HIS A 235 -20.03 -17.99 0.26
CA HIS A 235 -20.68 -17.25 -0.82
C HIS A 235 -19.85 -16.06 -1.31
N LEU A 236 -19.20 -15.33 -0.40
CA LEU A 236 -18.28 -14.25 -0.76
C LEU A 236 -17.05 -14.77 -1.51
N GLY A 237 -16.45 -15.87 -1.06
CA GLY A 237 -15.28 -16.43 -1.75
C GLY A 237 -15.60 -16.88 -3.17
N GLU A 238 -16.76 -17.50 -3.38
CA GLU A 238 -17.26 -17.87 -4.71
C GLU A 238 -17.52 -16.63 -5.57
N SER A 239 -18.27 -15.65 -5.04
CA SER A 239 -18.66 -14.45 -5.80
C SER A 239 -17.47 -13.56 -6.19
N LEU A 240 -16.49 -13.43 -5.29
CA LEU A 240 -15.32 -12.56 -5.46
C LEU A 240 -14.12 -13.30 -6.07
N GLY A 241 -14.17 -14.63 -6.17
CA GLY A 241 -13.07 -15.45 -6.71
C GLY A 241 -11.83 -15.46 -5.81
N ILE A 242 -12.02 -15.53 -4.49
CA ILE A 242 -10.94 -15.52 -3.50
C ILE A 242 -11.10 -16.65 -2.48
N PRO A 243 -10.01 -17.20 -1.91
CA PRO A 243 -10.10 -18.31 -0.99
C PRO A 243 -10.76 -17.91 0.35
N PRO A 244 -11.91 -18.50 0.72
CA PRO A 244 -12.64 -18.14 1.96
C PRO A 244 -11.80 -18.29 3.22
N ALA A 245 -10.95 -19.32 3.28
CA ALA A 245 -10.20 -19.66 4.48
C ALA A 245 -9.01 -18.76 4.79
N THR A 246 -8.43 -18.12 3.77
CA THR A 246 -7.14 -17.42 3.91
C THR A 246 -7.21 -15.93 3.58
N GLN A 247 -8.27 -15.47 2.91
CA GLN A 247 -8.41 -14.08 2.47
C GLN A 247 -9.70 -13.41 2.96
N ILE A 248 -10.59 -14.17 3.59
CA ILE A 248 -11.83 -13.63 4.19
C ILE A 248 -11.79 -13.82 5.69
N PHE A 249 -11.73 -12.70 6.41
CA PHE A 249 -11.67 -12.65 7.86
C PHE A 249 -13.00 -12.20 8.41
N ASP A 250 -13.50 -12.93 9.39
CA ASP A 250 -14.75 -12.61 10.08
C ASP A 250 -14.41 -11.92 11.40
N ILE A 251 -14.76 -10.64 11.49
CA ILE A 251 -14.42 -9.76 12.62
C ILE A 251 -15.74 -9.15 13.13
N PRO A 252 -16.52 -9.89 13.93
CA PRO A 252 -17.80 -9.44 14.48
C PRO A 252 -17.62 -8.32 15.50
N ASP A 253 -18.68 -7.61 15.89
CA ASP A 253 -18.59 -6.53 16.87
C ASP A 253 -18.61 -7.01 18.34
N ASN A 254 -17.82 -8.03 18.68
CA ASN A 254 -17.68 -8.56 20.04
C ASN A 254 -16.24 -8.38 20.57
N CYS A 255 -15.98 -8.55 21.86
CA CYS A 255 -14.63 -8.39 22.43
C CYS A 255 -14.03 -9.75 22.85
N ASP A 256 -14.29 -10.81 22.06
CA ASP A 256 -13.76 -12.14 22.36
C ASP A 256 -12.36 -12.38 21.79
N LEU A 257 -11.66 -13.36 22.35
CA LEU A 257 -10.29 -13.72 21.93
C LEU A 257 -10.23 -14.16 20.47
N GLU A 258 -11.26 -14.83 19.95
CA GLU A 258 -11.29 -15.31 18.56
C GLU A 258 -11.33 -14.16 17.56
N THR A 259 -12.01 -13.08 17.91
CA THR A 259 -12.09 -11.88 17.09
C THR A 259 -10.82 -11.05 17.17
N GLU A 260 -10.16 -11.00 18.33
CA GLU A 260 -8.82 -10.42 18.44
C GLU A 260 -7.81 -11.16 17.56
N VAL A 261 -7.79 -12.49 17.61
CA VAL A 261 -6.97 -13.35 16.73
C VAL A 261 -7.27 -13.05 15.27
N SER A 262 -8.54 -13.04 14.88
CA SER A 262 -8.95 -12.82 13.49
C SER A 262 -8.52 -11.44 12.97
N ALA A 263 -8.58 -10.40 13.81
CA ALA A 263 -8.12 -9.08 13.46
C ALA A 263 -6.58 -8.99 13.34
N LEU A 264 -5.84 -9.64 14.25
CA LEU A 264 -4.38 -9.72 14.18
C LEU A 264 -3.91 -10.50 12.94
N ASP A 265 -4.55 -11.62 12.62
CA ASP A 265 -4.24 -12.40 11.43
C ASP A 265 -4.56 -11.63 10.14
N MET A 266 -5.68 -10.91 10.11
CA MET A 266 -6.04 -10.01 9.01
C MET A 266 -4.99 -8.91 8.81
N LEU A 267 -4.53 -8.27 9.90
CA LEU A 267 -3.49 -7.24 9.83
C LEU A 267 -2.17 -7.83 9.34
N ARG A 268 -1.75 -8.98 9.88
CA ARG A 268 -0.55 -9.68 9.45
C ARG A 268 -0.62 -10.01 7.96
N TYR A 269 -1.73 -10.57 7.50
CA TYR A 269 -1.98 -10.86 6.09
C TYR A 269 -1.85 -9.58 5.25
N SER A 270 -2.49 -8.49 5.68
CA SER A 270 -2.49 -7.22 4.97
C SER A 270 -1.09 -6.61 4.84
N LEU A 271 -0.29 -6.64 5.91
CA LEU A 271 1.09 -6.13 5.92
C LEU A 271 2.00 -6.98 5.04
N MET A 272 1.90 -8.32 5.12
CA MET A 272 2.67 -9.21 4.24
C MET A 272 2.37 -8.95 2.76
N ARG A 273 1.10 -8.72 2.40
CA ARG A 273 0.72 -8.38 1.02
C ARG A 273 1.18 -6.97 0.64
N ALA A 274 1.08 -6.00 1.53
CA ALA A 274 1.56 -4.64 1.32
C ALA A 274 3.06 -4.60 0.96
N GLU A 275 3.88 -5.41 1.63
CA GLU A 275 5.33 -5.53 1.38
C GLU A 275 5.63 -6.14 0.00
N ARG A 276 4.87 -7.18 -0.39
CA ARG A 276 4.98 -7.78 -1.74
C ARG A 276 4.61 -6.82 -2.87
N ASN A 277 3.84 -5.79 -2.54
CA ASN A 277 3.38 -4.75 -3.46
C ASN A 277 4.33 -3.54 -3.54
N LEU A 278 5.44 -3.57 -2.80
CA LEU A 278 6.46 -2.53 -2.90
C LEU A 278 7.04 -2.47 -4.31
N ARG A 279 7.27 -1.24 -4.78
CA ARG A 279 7.89 -1.04 -6.09
C ARG A 279 9.37 -1.32 -5.95
N GLN A 280 9.93 -2.03 -6.91
CA GLN A 280 11.37 -2.11 -7.05
C GLN A 280 11.88 -0.74 -7.50
N LYS A 281 13.01 -0.31 -6.93
CA LYS A 281 13.70 0.87 -7.41
C LYS A 281 14.20 0.55 -8.81
N ASN A 282 13.72 1.29 -9.79
CA ASN A 282 14.33 1.27 -11.11
C ASN A 282 15.75 1.83 -10.96
N PHE A 283 16.76 0.96 -10.98
CA PHE A 283 18.16 1.37 -11.04
C PHE A 283 18.42 2.24 -12.28
N TRP A 284 17.61 1.99 -13.32
CA TRP A 284 17.52 2.72 -14.58
C TRP A 284 16.26 3.59 -14.53
N SER A 285 16.25 4.68 -13.76
CA SER A 285 15.16 5.65 -13.93
C SER A 285 15.26 6.22 -15.35
N SER A 286 14.13 6.31 -16.04
CA SER A 286 14.09 6.92 -17.39
C SER A 286 14.75 8.29 -17.39
N ASP A 287 14.66 9.02 -16.27
CA ASP A 287 15.27 10.34 -16.11
C ASP A 287 16.79 10.28 -16.11
N LYS A 288 17.42 9.26 -15.50
CA LYS A 288 18.88 9.10 -15.52
C LYS A 288 19.37 8.66 -16.90
N VAL A 289 18.61 7.79 -17.57
CA VAL A 289 18.90 7.37 -18.95
C VAL A 289 18.71 8.55 -19.91
N LEU A 290 17.67 9.37 -19.72
CA LEU A 290 17.42 10.58 -20.49
C LEU A 290 18.49 11.63 -20.24
N VAL A 291 18.90 11.86 -18.99
CA VAL A 291 20.02 12.77 -18.65
C VAL A 291 21.33 12.26 -19.26
N LEU A 292 21.59 10.95 -19.23
CA LEU A 292 22.75 10.36 -19.88
C LEU A 292 22.68 10.50 -21.41
N LEU A 293 21.52 10.28 -22.02
CA LEU A 293 21.30 10.47 -23.47
C LEU A 293 21.44 11.95 -23.86
N ILE A 294 20.94 12.87 -23.05
CA ILE A 294 21.12 14.33 -23.23
C ILE A 294 22.60 14.70 -23.11
N LEU A 295 23.32 14.16 -22.12
CA LEU A 295 24.77 14.38 -21.98
C LEU A 295 25.53 13.83 -23.18
N ILE A 296 25.18 12.63 -23.67
CA ILE A 296 25.77 12.05 -24.88
C ILE A 296 25.47 12.93 -26.10
N LEU A 297 24.23 13.43 -26.26
CA LEU A 297 23.84 14.30 -27.35
C LEU A 297 24.61 15.63 -27.33
N ILE A 298 24.75 16.24 -26.14
CA ILE A 298 25.55 17.45 -25.94
C ILE A 298 27.01 17.17 -26.31
N CYS A 299 27.60 16.07 -25.85
CA CYS A 299 28.95 15.67 -26.23
C CYS A 299 29.10 15.53 -27.74
N VAL A 300 28.17 14.86 -28.43
CA VAL A 300 28.19 14.67 -29.89
C VAL A 300 28.07 16.00 -30.64
N LEU A 301 27.25 16.94 -30.15
CA LEU A 301 27.10 18.27 -30.74
C LEU A 301 28.31 19.19 -30.49
N LEU A 302 29.08 18.97 -29.42
CA LEU A 302 30.30 19.72 -29.12
C LEU A 302 31.53 19.22 -29.90
N ILE A 303 31.55 17.95 -30.35
CA ILE A 303 32.62 17.38 -31.19
C ILE A 303 32.90 18.19 -32.47
N PRO A 304 31.89 18.60 -33.29
CA PRO A 304 32.15 19.41 -34.48
C PRO A 304 32.60 20.84 -34.15
N LEU A 305 32.19 21.41 -33.01
CA LEU A 305 32.65 22.74 -32.57
C LEU A 305 34.14 22.76 -32.21
N TRP A 306 34.69 21.63 -31.73
CA TRP A 306 36.13 21.45 -31.56
C TRP A 306 36.90 21.35 -32.89
N LYS A 307 36.26 20.89 -33.97
CA LYS A 307 36.90 20.77 -35.29
C LYS A 307 36.87 22.06 -36.12
N VAL A 308 36.11 23.07 -35.71
CA VAL A 308 35.94 24.34 -36.45
C VAL A 308 36.78 25.49 -35.89
N SER A 309 37.57 25.28 -34.83
CA SER A 309 38.59 26.23 -34.37
C SER A 309 40.02 25.74 -34.67
N PRO A 310 40.54 25.90 -35.91
CA PRO A 310 41.93 25.61 -36.24
C PRO A 310 42.97 26.49 -35.52
N GLY A 311 42.54 27.39 -34.62
CA GLY A 311 43.42 28.30 -33.87
C GLY A 311 43.84 27.82 -32.47
N LEU A 312 43.18 26.82 -31.88
CA LEU A 312 43.49 26.35 -30.51
C LEU A 312 44.47 25.17 -30.47
N ASP A 313 44.59 24.42 -31.57
CA ASP A 313 45.48 23.25 -31.65
C ASP A 313 46.96 23.64 -31.55
N LYS A 314 47.33 24.83 -32.07
CA LYS A 314 48.68 25.39 -31.93
C LYS A 314 48.98 25.88 -30.51
N ARG A 315 47.98 26.33 -29.74
CA ARG A 315 48.17 26.78 -28.34
C ARG A 315 48.28 25.61 -27.37
N ILE A 316 47.53 24.53 -27.60
CA ILE A 316 47.61 23.33 -26.77
C ILE A 316 48.92 22.57 -27.04
N GLN A 317 49.38 22.45 -28.29
CA GLN A 317 50.71 21.88 -28.57
C GLN A 317 51.87 22.71 -27.99
N TYR A 318 51.75 24.05 -27.96
CA TYR A 318 52.74 24.94 -27.34
C TYR A 318 52.75 24.82 -25.80
N MET A 319 51.57 24.72 -25.18
CA MET A 319 51.45 24.49 -23.72
C MET A 319 51.92 23.09 -23.31
N HIS A 320 51.62 22.05 -24.11
CA HIS A 320 52.07 20.67 -23.83
C HIS A 320 53.60 20.53 -23.96
N ARG A 321 54.26 21.25 -24.88
CA ARG A 321 55.73 21.30 -24.96
C ARG A 321 56.36 21.98 -23.75
N ASN A 322 55.75 23.06 -23.24
CA ASN A 322 56.26 23.77 -22.08
C ASN A 322 56.04 23.00 -20.76
N ILE A 323 54.92 22.27 -20.62
CA ILE A 323 54.64 21.44 -19.44
C ILE A 323 55.49 20.16 -19.44
N VAL A 324 55.69 19.49 -20.59
CA VAL A 324 56.55 18.30 -20.68
C VAL A 324 58.02 18.63 -20.43
N ASN A 325 58.47 19.84 -20.79
CA ASN A 325 59.83 20.31 -20.47
C ASN A 325 59.98 20.72 -18.99
N HIS A 326 58.89 21.16 -18.33
CA HIS A 326 58.92 21.46 -16.89
C HIS A 326 58.82 20.21 -15.99
N ILE A 327 58.17 19.14 -16.44
CA ILE A 327 57.97 17.90 -15.66
C ILE A 327 59.15 16.92 -15.80
N LYS A 328 60.05 17.11 -16.79
CA LYS A 328 61.30 16.33 -16.89
C LYS A 328 62.34 16.64 -15.80
N CYS A 329 62.07 17.58 -14.90
CA CYS A 329 62.85 17.84 -13.68
C CYS A 329 62.04 17.58 -12.40
N SER A 330 61.33 16.46 -12.30
CA SER A 330 61.02 15.86 -10.99
C SER A 330 60.71 14.37 -11.13
N SER A 331 61.74 13.57 -10.89
CA SER A 331 61.64 12.14 -10.66
C SER A 331 60.70 11.81 -9.50
N TRP A 332 59.78 10.87 -9.68
CA TRP A 332 59.57 9.72 -8.77
C TRP A 332 58.47 8.79 -9.29
N SER A 333 58.78 7.48 -9.33
CA SER A 333 57.90 6.37 -9.72
C SER A 333 56.94 5.96 -8.60
N PRO A 334 55.77 5.37 -8.94
CA PRO A 334 55.48 4.06 -8.34
C PRO A 334 54.77 3.03 -9.25
N ARG A 335 54.82 1.80 -8.74
CA ARG A 335 54.49 0.48 -9.30
C ARG A 335 53.07 0.31 -9.86
N ARG A 336 52.99 -0.50 -10.93
CA ARG A 336 51.79 -1.12 -11.50
C ARG A 336 51.59 -2.49 -10.86
N ASP A 337 50.35 -2.81 -10.47
CA ASP A 337 49.81 -4.16 -10.54
C ASP A 337 48.31 -4.05 -10.91
N SER A 338 47.94 -4.52 -12.09
CA SER A 338 46.55 -4.69 -12.53
C SER A 338 46.43 -6.06 -13.22
N CYS A 339 45.77 -7.01 -12.57
CA CYS A 339 45.30 -8.24 -13.22
C CYS A 339 44.00 -7.93 -13.96
N THR A 340 44.03 -7.97 -15.29
CA THR A 340 42.83 -8.04 -16.14
C THR A 340 42.59 -9.49 -16.52
N LEU A 341 41.46 -10.06 -16.08
CA LEU A 341 40.92 -11.34 -16.54
C LEU A 341 40.33 -11.14 -17.95
N ASP A 342 40.90 -11.85 -18.92
CA ASP A 342 40.42 -11.92 -20.29
C ASP A 342 39.32 -12.99 -20.38
N ILE A 343 38.10 -12.60 -20.75
CA ILE A 343 36.95 -13.52 -20.91
C ILE A 343 36.70 -13.73 -22.39
N ASP A 344 36.98 -14.95 -22.86
CA ASP A 344 36.72 -15.39 -24.23
C ASP A 344 35.24 -15.76 -24.42
N TRP A 345 34.51 -14.85 -25.05
CA TRP A 345 33.09 -14.97 -25.38
C TRP A 345 32.75 -16.13 -26.32
N ARG A 346 33.72 -16.78 -26.95
CA ARG A 346 33.46 -17.89 -27.88
C ARG A 346 33.11 -19.21 -27.17
N LYS A 347 33.42 -19.36 -25.88
CA LYS A 347 33.10 -20.58 -25.11
C LYS A 347 31.67 -20.69 -24.58
N ILE A 348 30.87 -19.62 -24.63
CA ILE A 348 29.57 -19.56 -23.93
C ILE A 348 28.39 -20.03 -24.80
N ARG A 349 28.61 -20.37 -26.07
CA ARG A 349 27.52 -20.58 -27.04
C ARG A 349 26.83 -21.96 -27.03
N HIS A 350 27.14 -22.86 -26.08
CA HIS A 350 26.57 -24.22 -26.04
C HIS A 350 25.69 -24.55 -24.83
N ILE A 351 25.26 -23.57 -24.02
CA ILE A 351 24.45 -23.85 -22.80
C ILE A 351 22.93 -23.64 -22.98
N TRP A 352 22.46 -23.21 -24.17
CA TRP A 352 21.03 -22.90 -24.38
C TRP A 352 20.37 -23.72 -25.49
N SER A 353 20.63 -25.02 -25.51
CA SER A 353 19.80 -26.00 -26.23
C SER A 353 19.95 -27.35 -25.55
N GLY A 354 19.00 -27.65 -24.66
CA GLY A 354 18.88 -28.88 -23.88
C GLY A 354 17.56 -28.86 -23.13
#